data_AF-A0A3P9B6N5-F1
#
_entry.id   AF-A0A3P9B6N5-F1
#
_cell.length_a   1.000
_cell.length_b   1.000
_cell.length_c   1.000
_cell.angle_alpha   90.00
_cell.angle_beta   90.00
_cell.angle_gamma   90.00
#
_symmetry.space_group_name_H-M   'P 1'
#
loop_
_entity.id
_entity.type
_entity.pdbx_description
1 polymer ?
#
loop_
_entity_poly.entity_id
_entity_poly.type
_entity_poly.pdbx_seq_one_letter_code
_entity_poly.pdbx_strand_id
1 'polypeptide(L)'
;MSNFSALHHHRPLRNTQQNQAQMAPFEKSVETVPFKQRKSTRKNEVCSIRSKFPNKLPVIVERYIRERTLPLLDKTKFLVPYELTLGQFLCLLRYVICDSQQVLLF
;
A
#
# COMPACT_ATOMS: atom_id res chain seq x y z
N MET A 1 -69.47 -34.97 -9.82
CA MET A 1 -68.84 -33.98 -10.71
C MET A 1 -68.75 -32.66 -9.93
N SER A 2 -67.52 -32.32 -9.54
CA SER A 2 -66.94 -30.97 -9.36
C SER A 2 -67.84 -29.76 -9.03
N ASN A 3 -67.59 -29.13 -7.87
CA ASN A 3 -67.19 -27.70 -7.68
C ASN A 3 -67.30 -27.30 -6.18
N PHE A 4 -66.21 -26.99 -5.49
CA PHE A 4 -65.55 -25.66 -5.29
C PHE A 4 -66.04 -24.91 -4.03
N SER A 5 -65.21 -24.84 -2.97
CA SER A 5 -64.98 -23.66 -2.09
C SER A 5 -64.03 -24.07 -0.93
N ALA A 6 -62.74 -23.72 -1.00
CA ALA A 6 -62.12 -22.55 -0.36
C ALA A 6 -61.79 -22.74 1.14
N LEU A 7 -60.68 -23.42 1.42
CA LEU A 7 -59.99 -23.38 2.73
C LEU A 7 -59.00 -22.21 2.73
N HIS A 8 -59.29 -21.19 3.53
CA HIS A 8 -58.38 -20.10 3.85
C HIS A 8 -57.15 -20.65 4.60
N HIS A 9 -56.02 -20.78 3.90
CA HIS A 9 -54.71 -20.88 4.52
C HIS A 9 -53.95 -19.58 4.24
N HIS A 10 -53.71 -18.81 5.30
CA HIS A 10 -52.78 -17.70 5.30
C HIS A 10 -51.40 -18.19 4.83
N ARG A 11 -51.01 -17.78 3.63
CA ARG A 11 -49.64 -17.89 3.12
C ARG A 11 -48.83 -16.77 3.76
N PRO A 12 -47.76 -17.04 4.54
CA PRO A 12 -46.81 -15.99 4.87
C PRO A 12 -46.13 -15.57 3.57
N LEU A 13 -46.13 -14.26 3.31
CA LEU A 13 -45.37 -13.65 2.23
C LEU A 13 -43.89 -13.96 2.48
N ARG A 14 -43.32 -14.80 1.62
CA ARG A 14 -41.88 -15.03 1.55
C ARG A 14 -41.29 -13.72 1.04
N ASN A 15 -40.68 -12.93 1.93
CA ASN A 15 -40.06 -11.66 1.58
C ASN A 15 -39.02 -11.89 0.49
N THR A 16 -39.33 -11.34 -0.68
CA THR A 16 -38.47 -11.24 -1.84
C THR A 16 -37.19 -10.52 -1.45
N GLN A 17 -36.08 -11.10 -1.90
CA GLN A 17 -34.72 -10.59 -1.80
C GLN A 17 -34.66 -9.07 -2.03
N GLN A 18 -34.29 -8.34 -0.98
CA GLN A 18 -33.38 -7.21 -1.13
C GLN A 18 -32.13 -7.56 -0.33
N ASN A 19 -31.19 -8.21 -1.01
CA ASN A 19 -29.77 -8.11 -0.64
C ASN A 19 -29.42 -6.62 -0.69
N GLN A 20 -29.63 -5.92 0.42
CA GLN A 20 -28.81 -4.75 0.69
C GLN A 20 -27.44 -5.33 0.96
N ALA A 21 -26.56 -5.21 -0.04
CA ALA A 21 -25.13 -5.39 0.14
C ALA A 21 -24.74 -4.47 1.28
N GLN A 22 -24.64 -5.04 2.48
CA GLN A 22 -23.98 -4.43 3.61
C GLN A 22 -22.50 -4.45 3.21
N MET A 23 -22.11 -3.45 2.42
CA MET A 23 -20.72 -3.18 2.14
C MET A 23 -20.11 -2.92 3.51
N ALA A 24 -19.31 -3.90 3.96
CA ALA A 24 -18.44 -3.75 5.11
C ALA A 24 -17.79 -2.36 5.01
N PRO A 25 -17.59 -1.64 6.14
CA PRO A 25 -16.87 -0.37 6.11
C PRO A 25 -15.59 -0.65 5.32
N PHE A 26 -15.41 0.08 4.21
CA PHE A 26 -14.25 -0.04 3.34
C PHE A 26 -13.03 -0.19 4.25
N GLU A 27 -12.48 -1.42 4.27
CA GLU A 27 -11.43 -1.81 5.20
C GLU A 27 -10.38 -0.72 5.08
N LYS A 28 -10.11 0.02 6.16
CA LYS A 28 -9.10 1.07 6.17
C LYS A 28 -7.83 0.41 5.65
N SER A 29 -7.53 0.66 4.37
CA SER A 29 -6.29 0.26 3.73
C SER A 29 -5.21 0.70 4.68
N VAL A 30 -4.49 -0.26 5.29
CA VAL A 30 -3.48 -0.06 6.34
C VAL A 30 -2.81 1.29 6.09
N GLU A 31 -3.22 2.31 6.85
CA GLU A 31 -2.67 3.65 6.72
C GLU A 31 -1.24 3.51 7.23
N THR A 32 -0.32 3.29 6.31
CA THR A 32 1.07 3.03 6.62
C THR A 32 1.61 4.29 7.28
N VAL A 33 1.72 4.22 8.60
CA VAL A 33 2.22 5.33 9.43
C VAL A 33 3.56 5.78 8.84
N PRO A 34 3.73 7.06 8.47
CA PRO A 34 4.96 7.52 7.81
C PRO A 34 6.20 7.18 8.64
N PHE A 35 7.34 6.90 8.00
CA PHE A 35 8.58 6.52 8.70
C PHE A 35 8.92 7.48 9.85
N LYS A 36 8.69 8.78 9.61
CA LYS A 36 8.96 9.84 10.59
C LYS A 36 8.23 9.65 11.92
N GLN A 37 7.03 9.06 11.88
CA GLN A 37 6.17 8.82 13.04
C GLN A 37 6.41 7.42 13.64
N ARG A 38 6.80 6.42 12.84
CA ARG A 38 7.12 5.07 13.34
C ARG A 38 8.37 5.02 14.23
N LYS A 39 9.33 5.91 14.02
CA LYS A 39 10.65 5.82 14.66
C LYS A 39 11.03 7.10 15.40
N SER A 40 11.11 7.02 16.73
CA SER A 40 11.55 8.11 17.61
C SER A 40 13.08 8.24 17.69
N THR A 41 13.81 7.12 17.54
CA THR A 41 15.28 7.03 17.66
C THR A 41 16.07 7.48 16.42
N ARG A 42 15.41 8.13 15.45
CA ARG A 42 16.01 8.47 14.13
C ARG A 42 17.31 9.24 14.21
N LYS A 43 17.40 10.19 15.16
CA LYS A 43 18.59 11.05 15.31
C LYS A 43 19.82 10.23 15.71
N ASN A 44 19.66 9.32 16.67
CA ASN A 44 20.76 8.51 17.19
C ASN A 44 21.27 7.52 16.12
N GLU A 45 20.35 6.91 15.37
CA GLU A 45 20.71 6.00 14.28
C GLU A 45 21.45 6.72 13.15
N VAL A 46 20.95 7.89 12.74
CA VAL A 46 21.62 8.70 11.72
C VAL A 46 22.99 9.14 12.19
N CYS A 47 23.15 9.54 13.46
CA CYS A 47 24.45 9.91 14.03
C CYS A 47 25.45 8.75 13.93
N SER A 48 25.08 7.56 14.41
CA SER A 48 25.95 6.37 14.35
C SER A 48 26.31 5.98 12.91
N ILE A 49 25.35 6.04 11.99
CA ILE A 49 25.57 5.71 10.58
C ILE A 49 26.46 6.74 9.88
N ARG A 50 26.30 8.03 10.15
CA ARG A 50 27.16 9.08 9.57
C ARG A 50 28.60 8.97 10.07
N SER A 51 28.81 8.57 11.32
CA SER A 51 30.17 8.28 11.82
C SER A 51 30.82 7.10 11.10
N LYS A 52 30.05 6.06 10.75
CA LYS A 52 30.56 4.88 10.03
C LYS A 52 30.78 5.13 8.53
N PHE A 53 29.94 5.95 7.92
CA PHE A 53 29.95 6.23 6.48
C PHE A 53 29.91 7.74 6.23
N PRO A 54 31.03 8.47 6.44
CA PRO A 54 31.04 9.93 6.40
C PRO A 54 30.69 10.51 5.02
N ASN A 55 31.04 9.80 3.94
CA ASN A 55 30.78 10.20 2.55
C ASN A 55 29.45 9.66 2.00
N LYS A 56 28.57 9.14 2.87
CA LYS A 56 27.24 8.65 2.48
C LYS A 56 26.15 9.42 3.23
N LEU A 57 25.04 9.62 2.54
CA LEU A 57 23.87 10.34 3.02
C LEU A 57 22.74 9.32 3.25
N PRO A 58 22.22 9.17 4.48
CA PRO A 58 21.10 8.29 4.76
C PRO A 58 19.80 8.92 4.25
N VAL A 59 19.20 8.31 3.24
CA VAL A 59 17.96 8.77 2.58
C VAL A 59 16.85 7.76 2.83
N ILE A 60 15.64 8.26 3.06
CA ILE A 60 14.45 7.43 3.26
C ILE A 60 13.49 7.66 2.10
N VAL A 61 13.11 6.57 1.45
CA VAL A 61 12.18 6.57 0.32
C VAL A 61 11.00 5.69 0.70
N GLU A 62 9.80 6.27 0.64
CA GLU A 62 8.55 5.55 0.86
C GLU A 62 7.63 5.81 -0.34
N ARG A 63 6.86 4.80 -0.73
CA ARG A 63 5.82 4.97 -1.73
C ARG A 63 4.77 5.95 -1.20
N TYR A 64 4.29 6.85 -2.05
CA TYR A 64 3.21 7.74 -1.69
C TYR A 64 1.95 6.95 -1.31
N ILE A 65 1.24 7.40 -0.28
CA ILE A 65 0.11 6.65 0.33
C ILE A 65 -1.01 6.42 -0.69
N ARG A 66 -1.23 7.36 -1.61
CA ARG A 66 -2.28 7.27 -2.64
C ARG A 66 -1.77 6.73 -3.98
N GLU A 67 -0.51 6.31 -4.06
CA GLU A 67 0.04 5.65 -5.25
C GLU A 67 -0.58 4.26 -5.40
N ARG A 68 -1.06 3.95 -6.60
CA ARG A 68 -1.77 2.70 -6.92
C ARG A 68 -1.08 1.87 -7.98
N THR A 69 -0.19 2.46 -8.77
CA THR A 69 0.40 1.87 -9.97
C THR A 69 1.79 1.31 -9.71
N LEU A 70 2.59 1.99 -8.88
CA LEU A 70 3.95 1.55 -8.57
C LEU A 70 3.93 0.38 -7.56
N PRO A 71 4.84 -0.60 -7.72
CA PRO A 71 4.99 -1.68 -6.76
C PRO A 71 5.43 -1.17 -5.38
N LEU A 72 5.28 -2.01 -4.36
CA LEU A 72 5.79 -1.72 -3.03
C LEU A 72 7.32 -1.80 -3.02
N LEU A 73 7.94 -0.94 -2.22
CA LEU A 73 9.39 -0.85 -2.12
C LEU A 73 9.90 -1.80 -1.02
N ASP A 74 10.75 -2.76 -1.38
CA ASP A 74 11.31 -3.73 -0.43
C ASP A 74 12.23 -3.09 0.61
N LYS A 75 12.98 -2.06 0.20
CA LYS A 75 13.91 -1.32 1.04
C LYS A 75 13.54 0.15 1.08
N THR A 76 13.41 0.72 2.26
CA THR A 76 13.03 2.13 2.45
C THR A 76 14.18 3.03 2.89
N LYS A 77 15.33 2.47 3.25
CA LYS A 77 16.52 3.22 3.74
C LYS A 77 17.70 2.99 2.80
N PHE A 78 18.31 4.07 2.34
CA PHE A 78 19.39 4.06 1.35
C PHE A 78 20.60 4.85 1.87
N LEU A 79 21.80 4.42 1.50
CA LEU A 79 23.05 5.14 1.73
C LEU A 79 23.56 5.69 0.39
N VAL A 80 23.32 6.98 0.16
CA VAL A 80 23.60 7.62 -1.13
C VAL A 80 24.97 8.30 -1.08
N PRO A 81 25.86 8.13 -2.07
CA PRO A 81 27.11 8.90 -2.15
C PRO A 81 26.84 10.41 -2.21
N TYR A 82 27.69 11.24 -1.60
CA TYR A 82 27.50 12.70 -1.58
C TYR A 82 27.63 13.34 -2.97
N GLU A 83 28.44 12.74 -3.83
CA GLU A 83 28.73 13.21 -5.19
C GLU A 83 27.60 12.88 -6.17
N LEU A 84 26.63 12.08 -5.74
CA LEU A 84 25.55 11.59 -6.58
C LEU A 84 24.44 12.64 -6.68
N THR A 85 24.14 13.06 -7.91
CA THR A 85 23.12 14.08 -8.17
C THR A 85 21.71 13.52 -7.94
N LEU A 86 20.74 14.41 -7.70
CA LEU A 86 19.33 14.01 -7.58
C LEU A 86 18.84 13.28 -8.84
N GLY A 87 19.25 13.72 -10.03
CA GLY A 87 18.87 13.06 -11.29
C GLY A 87 19.37 11.62 -11.38
N GLN A 88 20.65 11.39 -11.07
CA GLN A 88 21.22 10.05 -11.00
C GLN A 88 20.51 9.19 -9.94
N PHE A 89 20.20 9.77 -8.77
CA PHE A 89 19.50 9.06 -7.71
C PHE A 89 18.11 8.62 -8.15
N LEU A 90 17.37 9.49 -8.84
CA LEU A 90 16.05 9.17 -9.38
C LEU A 90 16.14 8.08 -10.44
N CYS A 91 17.14 8.09 -11.33
CA CYS A 91 17.36 7.02 -12.29
C CYS A 91 17.60 5.67 -11.60
N LEU A 92 18.44 5.64 -10.54
CA LEU A 92 18.66 4.42 -9.75
C LEU A 92 17.39 3.95 -9.04
N LEU A 93 16.59 4.85 -8.48
CA LEU A 93 15.31 4.50 -7.86
C LEU A 93 14.33 3.92 -8.88
N ARG A 94 14.27 4.47 -10.10
CA ARG A 94 13.43 3.92 -11.16
C ARG A 94 13.85 2.51 -11.51
N TYR A 95 15.16 2.25 -11.61
CA TYR A 95 15.66 0.89 -11.81
C TYR A 95 15.21 -0.04 -10.67
N VAL A 96 15.42 0.35 -9.41
CA VAL A 96 15.04 -0.47 -8.24
C VAL A 96 13.52 -0.71 -8.13
N ILE A 97 12.70 0.25 -8.56
CA ILE A 97 11.23 0.15 -8.47
C ILE A 97 10.64 -0.60 -9.66
N CYS A 98 11.16 -0.40 -10.87
CA CYS A 98 10.58 -0.95 -12.09
C CYS A 98 11.10 -2.36 -12.42
N ASP A 99 12.29 -2.74 -11.92
CA ASP A 99 12.91 -4.03 -12.25
C ASP A 99 12.33 -5.23 -11.46
N SER A 100 11.09 -5.12 -10.97
CA SER A 100 10.33 -6.28 -10.47
C SER A 100 9.89 -7.25 -11.59
N GLN A 101 10.10 -6.88 -12.86
CA GLN A 101 10.11 -7.77 -14.01
C GLN A 101 11.22 -7.27 -14.94
N GLN A 102 12.29 -8.07 -15.09
CA GLN A 102 13.41 -7.85 -16.01
C GLN A 102 12.94 -7.20 -17.32
N VAL A 103 13.28 -5.94 -17.54
CA VAL A 103 13.33 -5.39 -18.90
C VAL A 103 14.80 -5.38 -19.30
N LEU A 104 15.27 -6.56 -19.74
CA LEU A 104 16.26 -6.66 -20.79
C LEU A 104 15.76 -5.81 -21.96
N LEU A 105 16.39 -4.67 -22.25
CA LEU A 105 16.55 -4.23 -23.63
C LEU A 105 17.89 -3.47 -23.77
N PHE A 106 18.55 -3.89 -24.83
CA PHE A 106 19.89 -3.62 -25.35
C PHE A 106 20.23 -2.14 -25.56
#